data_AF-A0A150MJL0-F1
#
_entry.id   AF-A0A150MJL0-F1
#
_cell.length_a   1.000
_cell.length_b   1.000
_cell.length_c   1.000
_cell.angle_alpha   90.00
_cell.angle_beta   90.00
_cell.angle_gamma   90.00
#
_symmetry.space_group_name_H-M   'P 1'
#
loop_
_entity.id
_entity.type
_entity.pdbx_description
1 polymer ?
#
loop_
_entity_poly.entity_id
_entity_poly.type
_entity_poly.pdbx_seq_one_letter_code
_entity_poly.pdbx_strand_id
1 'polypeptide(L)'
;MIRCALEEGTYEPCPVRRVEIPKPNGGVRLLGIPTVTDRFIQQAIAQVLTPIFDPSFSEHSYGFRPGRRGHDAVKKAKQYIQEGYTWVDRPWRRKFLGFSFTPNKEPKIRIAKESIRRMKQRMRTMTSRSKPIPMLERIEQLNQYIRGWCGYFSLAETPSVFKELDGWIRRRLRMCQWKEWKLPRTRVRKLQSLGVPKRKAYEWGNTRKKYWRVAASPILHKALGNSYWESQGLKSLYQRYESLRQT
;
A
#
# COMPACT_ATOMS: atom_id res chain seq x y z
N MET A 1 -7.92 -29.05 -34.09
CA MET A 1 -9.20 -28.31 -33.98
C MET A 1 -8.93 -26.80 -34.00
N ILE A 2 -8.44 -26.17 -32.92
CA ILE A 2 -8.22 -24.69 -32.90
C ILE A 2 -7.12 -24.24 -33.89
N ARG A 3 -6.00 -24.96 -33.98
CA ARG A 3 -4.89 -24.61 -34.88
C ARG A 3 -5.33 -24.55 -36.34
N CYS A 4 -5.99 -25.61 -36.84
CA CYS A 4 -6.50 -25.67 -38.21
C CYS A 4 -7.46 -24.50 -38.50
N ALA A 5 -8.40 -24.22 -37.58
CA ALA A 5 -9.33 -23.10 -37.75
C ALA A 5 -8.64 -21.73 -37.76
N LEU A 6 -7.55 -21.55 -37.02
CA LEU A 6 -6.74 -20.32 -37.08
C LEU A 6 -5.96 -20.21 -38.39
N GLU A 7 -5.36 -21.31 -38.86
CA GLU A 7 -4.61 -21.37 -40.11
C GLU A 7 -5.51 -21.16 -41.35
N GLU A 8 -6.73 -21.68 -41.30
CA GLU A 8 -7.77 -21.53 -42.34
C GLU A 8 -8.54 -20.20 -42.23
N GLY A 9 -8.32 -19.41 -41.17
CA GLY A 9 -9.03 -18.14 -40.95
C GLY A 9 -10.51 -18.29 -40.58
N THR A 10 -10.96 -19.47 -40.17
CA THR A 10 -12.35 -19.78 -39.80
C THR A 10 -12.62 -19.66 -38.30
N TYR A 11 -11.60 -19.40 -37.48
CA TYR A 11 -11.76 -19.24 -36.03
C TYR A 11 -12.50 -17.95 -35.66
N GLU A 12 -13.66 -18.09 -35.02
CA GLU A 12 -14.40 -16.99 -34.41
C GLU A 12 -14.21 -16.95 -32.89
N PRO A 13 -13.60 -15.88 -32.33
CA PRO A 13 -13.46 -15.74 -30.88
C PRO A 13 -14.81 -15.65 -30.16
N CYS A 14 -14.87 -16.21 -28.96
CA CYS A 14 -16.09 -16.12 -28.15
C CYS A 14 -16.34 -14.69 -27.63
N PRO A 15 -17.62 -14.27 -27.47
CA PRO A 15 -17.95 -12.99 -26.85
C PRO A 15 -17.37 -12.85 -25.43
N VAL A 16 -16.88 -11.65 -25.10
CA VAL A 16 -16.31 -11.38 -23.77
C VAL A 16 -17.39 -11.28 -22.69
N ARG A 17 -17.13 -11.86 -21.50
CA ARG A 17 -18.03 -11.74 -20.36
C ARG A 17 -17.90 -10.37 -19.70
N ARG A 18 -19.02 -9.65 -19.55
CA ARG A 18 -19.06 -8.34 -18.87
C ARG A 18 -19.04 -8.51 -17.35
N VAL A 19 -18.12 -7.80 -16.68
CA VAL A 19 -18.03 -7.77 -15.21
C VAL A 19 -17.86 -6.35 -14.72
N GLU A 20 -18.67 -5.96 -13.74
CA GLU A 20 -18.59 -4.66 -13.09
C GLU A 20 -17.61 -4.69 -11.91
N ILE A 21 -16.63 -3.77 -11.89
CA ILE A 21 -15.75 -3.57 -10.74
C ILE A 21 -15.75 -2.11 -10.28
N PRO A 22 -15.74 -1.82 -8.96
CA PRO A 22 -15.74 -0.45 -8.47
C PRO A 22 -14.38 0.23 -8.73
N LYS A 23 -14.41 1.48 -9.21
CA LYS A 23 -13.21 2.31 -9.35
C LYS A 23 -12.81 2.91 -8.00
N PRO A 24 -11.50 3.10 -7.72
CA PRO A 24 -11.03 3.69 -6.47
C PRO A 24 -11.56 5.10 -6.15
N ASN A 25 -11.98 5.86 -7.17
CA ASN A 25 -12.42 7.25 -7.04
C ASN A 25 -13.93 7.42 -7.29
N GLY A 26 -14.69 6.32 -7.25
CA GLY A 26 -16.12 6.31 -7.57
C GLY A 26 -16.40 5.90 -9.02
N GLY A 27 -17.61 5.39 -9.24
CA GLY A 27 -18.05 4.81 -10.50
C GLY A 27 -17.64 3.36 -10.69
N VAL A 28 -18.08 2.79 -11.81
CA VAL A 28 -17.87 1.40 -12.19
C VAL A 28 -16.93 1.32 -13.39
N ARG A 29 -16.12 0.26 -13.46
CA ARG A 29 -15.37 -0.16 -14.65
C ARG A 29 -15.98 -1.46 -15.14
N LEU A 30 -16.40 -1.46 -16.40
CA LEU A 30 -16.83 -2.66 -17.11
C LEU A 30 -15.59 -3.37 -17.65
N LEU A 31 -15.37 -4.61 -17.23
CA LEU A 31 -14.35 -5.49 -17.78
C LEU A 31 -14.98 -6.41 -18.82
N GLY A 32 -14.28 -6.62 -19.93
CA GLY A 32 -14.53 -7.74 -20.83
C GLY A 32 -13.54 -8.85 -20.53
N ILE A 33 -14.03 -10.02 -20.11
CA ILE A 33 -13.20 -11.18 -19.78
C ILE A 33 -13.35 -12.21 -20.91
N PRO A 34 -12.33 -12.40 -21.77
CA PRO A 34 -12.35 -13.43 -22.81
C PRO A 34 -12.31 -14.84 -22.21
N THR A 35 -12.59 -15.87 -23.02
CA THR A 35 -12.44 -17.27 -22.58
C THR A 35 -10.97 -17.61 -22.29
N VAL A 36 -10.72 -18.76 -21.66
CA VAL A 36 -9.33 -19.20 -21.42
C VAL A 36 -8.57 -19.38 -22.74
N THR A 37 -9.23 -19.98 -23.73
CA THR A 37 -8.71 -20.17 -25.08
C THR A 37 -8.39 -18.86 -25.77
N ASP A 38 -9.30 -17.88 -25.72
CA ASP A 38 -9.08 -16.57 -26.34
C ASP A 38 -7.93 -15.80 -25.67
N ARG A 39 -7.81 -15.87 -24.34
CA ARG A 39 -6.67 -15.25 -23.63
C ARG A 39 -5.35 -15.91 -24.00
N PHE A 40 -5.34 -17.22 -24.19
CA PHE A 40 -4.16 -17.95 -24.66
C PHE A 40 -3.75 -17.49 -26.06
N ILE A 41 -4.69 -17.43 -27.01
CA ILE A 41 -4.44 -16.95 -28.39
C ILE A 41 -3.96 -15.49 -28.37
N GLN A 42 -4.64 -14.60 -27.64
CA GLN A 42 -4.23 -13.20 -27.50
C GLN A 42 -2.82 -13.05 -26.92
N GLN A 43 -2.44 -13.87 -25.95
CA GLN A 43 -1.10 -13.86 -25.37
C GLN A 43 -0.05 -14.36 -26.35
N ALA A 44 -0.35 -15.39 -27.14
CA ALA A 44 0.54 -15.89 -28.19
C ALA A 44 0.78 -14.80 -29.26
N ILE A 45 -0.29 -14.13 -29.71
CA ILE A 45 -0.19 -12.97 -30.62
C ILE A 45 0.68 -11.88 -29.97
N ALA A 46 0.42 -11.51 -28.72
CA ALA A 46 1.19 -10.47 -28.03
C ALA A 46 2.69 -10.80 -27.94
N GLN A 47 3.06 -12.06 -27.70
CA GLN A 47 4.45 -12.50 -27.64
C GLN A 47 5.19 -12.35 -28.98
N VAL A 48 4.50 -12.54 -30.11
CA VAL A 48 5.06 -12.35 -31.46
C VAL A 48 5.10 -10.86 -31.83
N LEU A 49 4.05 -10.10 -31.52
CA LEU A 49 3.96 -8.68 -31.89
C LEU A 49 4.86 -7.78 -31.04
N THR A 50 5.09 -8.11 -29.77
CA THR A 50 5.92 -7.29 -28.86
C THR A 50 7.34 -7.03 -29.39
N PRO A 51 8.14 -8.02 -29.80
CA PRO A 51 9.48 -7.76 -30.34
C PRO A 51 9.48 -6.99 -31.66
N ILE A 52 8.36 -6.97 -32.40
CA ILE A 52 8.21 -6.21 -33.65
C ILE A 52 7.92 -4.73 -33.35
N PHE A 53 6.98 -4.45 -32.45
CA PHE A 53 6.49 -3.08 -32.19
C PHE A 53 7.17 -2.37 -31.03
N ASP A 54 7.56 -3.08 -29.97
CA ASP A 54 8.12 -2.41 -28.78
C ASP A 54 9.40 -1.61 -29.09
N PRO A 55 10.34 -2.08 -29.95
CA PRO A 55 11.52 -1.29 -30.30
C PRO A 55 11.22 0.02 -31.02
N SER A 56 10.08 0.13 -31.73
CA SER A 56 9.70 1.36 -32.44
C SER A 56 8.93 2.35 -31.56
N PHE A 57 8.55 1.98 -30.34
CA PHE A 57 7.85 2.88 -29.43
C PHE A 57 8.75 3.95 -28.83
N SER A 58 8.20 5.16 -28.67
CA SER A 58 8.87 6.31 -28.06
C SER A 58 9.59 5.97 -26.75
N GLU A 59 10.78 6.55 -26.57
CA GLU A 59 11.55 6.48 -25.34
C GLU A 59 10.83 7.04 -24.11
N HIS A 60 9.84 7.91 -24.32
CA HIS A 60 9.02 8.48 -23.24
C HIS A 60 7.70 7.71 -23.02
N SER A 61 7.53 6.56 -23.68
CA SER A 61 6.45 5.61 -23.42
C SER A 61 6.89 4.57 -22.39
N TYR A 62 6.21 4.52 -21.24
CA TYR A 62 6.55 3.64 -20.10
C TYR A 62 5.44 2.63 -19.75
N GLY A 63 4.26 2.75 -20.35
CA GLY A 63 3.09 1.95 -19.99
C GLY A 63 3.08 0.61 -20.72
N PHE A 64 2.92 -0.50 -19.99
CA PHE A 64 2.73 -1.86 -20.53
C PHE A 64 3.88 -2.38 -21.40
N ARG A 65 5.10 -1.87 -21.20
CA ARG A 65 6.29 -2.27 -21.97
C ARG A 65 7.24 -3.15 -21.15
N PRO A 66 7.87 -4.17 -21.76
CA PRO A 66 8.93 -4.93 -21.10
C PRO A 66 10.08 -4.02 -20.64
N GLY A 67 10.61 -4.26 -19.43
CA GLY A 67 11.75 -3.51 -18.91
C GLY A 67 11.48 -2.05 -18.49
N ARG A 68 10.32 -1.47 -18.80
CA ARG A 68 9.96 -0.09 -18.40
C ARG A 68 8.95 -0.08 -17.25
N ARG A 69 9.16 0.79 -16.26
CA ARG A 69 8.33 0.88 -15.05
C ARG A 69 7.77 2.28 -14.88
N GLY A 70 6.66 2.38 -14.15
CA GLY A 70 6.10 3.69 -13.76
C GLY A 70 7.08 4.56 -12.95
N HIS A 71 8.07 3.96 -12.29
CA HIS A 71 9.14 4.69 -11.60
C HIS A 71 10.00 5.50 -12.57
N ASP A 72 10.26 4.97 -13.77
CA ASP A 72 11.10 5.62 -14.78
C ASP A 72 10.38 6.86 -15.32
N ALA A 73 9.07 6.75 -15.54
CA ALA A 73 8.22 7.89 -15.89
C ALA A 73 8.25 8.98 -14.80
N VAL A 74 8.18 8.62 -13.52
CA VAL A 74 8.22 9.59 -12.41
C VAL A 74 9.59 10.25 -12.30
N LYS A 75 10.69 9.50 -12.49
CA LYS A 75 12.05 10.05 -12.53
C LYS A 75 12.23 11.02 -13.69
N LYS A 76 11.77 10.66 -14.90
CA LYS A 76 11.84 11.54 -16.06
C LYS A 76 10.98 12.79 -15.88
N ALA A 77 9.78 12.66 -15.30
CA ALA A 77 8.96 13.80 -14.92
C ALA A 77 9.67 14.73 -13.92
N LYS A 78 10.40 14.19 -12.93
CA LYS A 78 11.22 15.00 -12.01
C LYS A 78 12.27 15.82 -12.76
N GLN A 79 12.97 15.23 -13.74
CA GLN A 79 13.98 15.91 -14.56
C GLN A 79 13.37 17.10 -15.32
N TYR A 80 12.25 16.91 -16.00
CA TYR A 80 11.59 18.02 -16.70
C TYR A 80 11.15 19.16 -15.76
N ILE A 81 10.75 18.84 -14.53
CA ILE A 81 10.42 19.87 -13.54
C ILE A 81 11.68 20.65 -13.15
N GLN A 82 12.83 19.98 -13.01
CA GLN A 82 14.11 20.62 -12.73
C GLN A 82 14.59 21.50 -13.91
N GLU A 83 14.27 21.11 -15.14
CA GLU A 83 14.53 21.89 -16.36
C GLU A 83 13.57 23.08 -16.56
N GLY A 84 12.53 23.22 -15.73
CA GLY A 84 11.63 24.38 -15.72
C GLY A 84 10.28 24.18 -16.41
N TYR A 85 9.91 22.96 -16.80
CA TYR A 85 8.63 22.68 -17.48
C TYR A 85 7.44 22.65 -16.50
N THR A 86 6.91 23.81 -16.08
CA THR A 86 5.83 23.92 -15.06
C THR A 86 4.63 24.83 -15.44
N TRP A 87 4.36 25.00 -16.73
CA TRP A 87 3.55 26.10 -17.27
C TRP A 87 2.04 26.04 -16.97
N VAL A 88 1.40 24.88 -17.06
CA VAL A 88 -0.09 24.77 -16.97
C VAL A 88 -0.59 24.67 -15.53
N ASP A 89 0.08 23.86 -14.71
CA ASP A 89 -0.15 23.81 -13.27
C ASP A 89 1.14 23.38 -12.58
N ARG A 90 1.24 23.69 -11.29
CA ARG A 90 2.40 23.35 -10.48
C ARG A 90 2.43 21.83 -10.23
N PRO A 91 3.52 21.14 -10.58
CA PRO A 91 3.62 19.68 -10.42
C PRO A 91 3.35 19.19 -8.98
N TRP A 92 3.71 19.97 -7.97
CA TRP A 92 3.45 19.66 -6.56
C TRP A 92 1.98 19.80 -6.14
N ARG A 93 1.10 20.38 -6.96
CA ARG A 93 -0.35 20.43 -6.74
C ARG A 93 -1.07 19.23 -7.37
N ARG A 94 -0.41 18.53 -8.29
CA ARG A 94 -0.96 17.37 -9.02
C ARG A 94 -0.36 16.05 -8.53
N LYS A 95 -1.06 14.96 -8.87
CA LYS A 95 -0.60 13.59 -8.65
C LYS A 95 -0.23 12.97 -9.99
N PHE A 96 0.82 12.16 -10.01
CA PHE A 96 1.24 11.39 -11.18
C PHE A 96 1.66 10.00 -10.73
N LEU A 97 1.00 8.95 -11.24
CA LEU A 97 1.25 7.53 -10.90
C LEU A 97 1.32 7.21 -9.39
N GLY A 98 0.59 7.98 -8.57
CA GLY A 98 0.57 7.83 -7.11
C GLY A 98 1.60 8.67 -6.35
N PHE A 99 2.44 9.42 -7.07
CA PHE A 99 3.42 10.37 -6.53
C PHE A 99 3.00 11.82 -6.77
N SER A 100 3.74 12.74 -6.16
CA SER A 100 3.69 14.18 -6.36
C SER A 100 5.08 14.74 -6.05
N PHE A 101 5.25 16.06 -6.11
CA PHE A 101 6.55 16.70 -5.91
C PHE A 101 6.51 17.71 -4.75
N THR A 102 7.65 18.07 -4.18
CA THR A 102 7.77 19.21 -3.24
C THR A 102 7.91 20.53 -4.00
N PRO A 103 7.48 21.66 -3.43
CA PRO A 103 7.54 22.98 -4.08
C PRO A 103 8.92 23.66 -4.01
N ASN A 104 9.98 22.92 -3.67
CA ASN A 104 11.30 23.49 -3.44
C ASN A 104 12.02 23.71 -4.77
N LYS A 105 13.06 24.57 -4.79
CA LYS A 105 13.93 24.79 -5.96
C LYS A 105 14.45 23.47 -6.53
N GLU A 106 14.86 22.55 -5.64
CA GLU A 106 15.10 21.15 -5.97
C GLU A 106 13.88 20.31 -5.56
N PRO A 107 12.99 19.94 -6.51
CA PRO A 107 11.80 19.17 -6.20
C PRO A 107 12.20 17.75 -5.78
N LYS A 108 11.63 17.29 -4.67
CA LYS A 108 11.74 15.90 -4.18
C LYS A 108 10.47 15.14 -4.55
N ILE A 109 10.62 13.88 -4.94
CA ILE A 109 9.49 12.97 -5.14
C ILE A 109 8.86 12.69 -3.77
N ARG A 110 7.56 12.91 -3.64
CA ARG A 110 6.79 12.58 -2.43
C ARG A 110 5.58 11.74 -2.79
N ILE A 111 5.05 11.02 -1.80
CA ILE A 111 3.85 10.22 -1.98
C ILE A 111 2.63 11.14 -2.11
N ALA A 112 1.75 10.88 -3.08
CA ALA A 112 0.51 11.65 -3.22
C ALA A 112 -0.40 11.46 -2.00
N LYS A 113 -1.10 12.54 -1.60
CA LYS A 113 -2.03 12.52 -0.44
C LYS A 113 -3.08 11.42 -0.56
N GLU A 114 -3.57 11.17 -1.77
CA GLU A 114 -4.55 10.13 -2.06
C GLU A 114 -3.99 8.72 -1.89
N SER A 115 -2.74 8.47 -2.28
CA SER A 115 -2.06 7.19 -2.06
C SER A 115 -1.93 6.90 -0.57
N ILE A 116 -1.57 7.90 0.23
CA ILE A 116 -1.54 7.80 1.71
C ILE A 116 -2.95 7.54 2.26
N ARG A 117 -3.98 8.23 1.75
CA ARG A 117 -5.38 8.03 2.17
C ARG A 117 -5.84 6.60 1.90
N ARG A 118 -5.56 6.08 0.70
CA ARG A 118 -5.88 4.70 0.29
C ARG A 118 -5.17 3.68 1.17
N MET A 119 -3.88 3.89 1.43
CA MET A 119 -3.11 3.04 2.35
C MET A 119 -3.74 3.03 3.75
N LYS A 120 -3.97 4.20 4.34
CA LYS A 120 -4.61 4.30 5.67
C LYS A 120 -5.99 3.63 5.67
N GLN A 121 -6.76 3.72 4.59
CA GLN A 121 -8.04 3.04 4.49
C GLN A 121 -7.89 1.52 4.46
N ARG A 122 -6.96 0.97 3.68
CA ARG A 122 -6.67 -0.47 3.66
C ARG A 122 -6.16 -0.97 5.01
N MET A 123 -5.25 -0.24 5.64
CA MET A 123 -4.80 -0.56 7.00
C MET A 123 -5.95 -0.54 8.00
N ARG A 124 -6.93 0.36 7.82
CA ARG A 124 -8.09 0.42 8.69
C ARG A 124 -8.96 -0.84 8.62
N THR A 125 -9.09 -1.44 7.44
CA THR A 125 -9.89 -2.65 7.26
C THR A 125 -9.20 -3.89 7.84
N MET A 126 -7.86 -3.97 7.76
CA MET A 126 -7.05 -5.03 8.39
C MET A 126 -7.06 -4.92 9.92
N THR A 127 -6.88 -3.71 10.44
CA THR A 127 -6.87 -3.44 11.90
C THR A 127 -8.26 -3.06 12.44
N SER A 128 -9.33 -3.60 11.85
CA SER A 128 -10.68 -3.32 12.35
C SER A 128 -10.91 -4.01 13.69
N ARG A 129 -11.27 -3.21 14.70
CA ARG A 129 -11.58 -3.68 16.07
C ARG A 129 -12.84 -4.55 16.16
N SER A 130 -13.70 -4.55 15.14
CA SER A 130 -14.94 -5.33 15.11
C SER A 130 -14.75 -6.72 14.51
N LYS A 131 -13.65 -6.97 13.79
CA LYS A 131 -13.37 -8.28 13.19
C LYS A 131 -12.86 -9.26 14.25
N PRO A 132 -13.33 -10.51 14.32
CA PRO A 132 -12.85 -11.52 15.26
C PRO A 132 -11.58 -12.22 14.73
N ILE A 133 -10.54 -11.46 14.39
CA ILE A 133 -9.27 -11.98 13.86
C ILE A 133 -8.19 -11.91 14.94
N PRO A 134 -7.39 -12.99 15.16
CA PRO A 134 -6.24 -13.00 16.06
C PRO A 134 -5.22 -11.89 15.77
N MET A 135 -4.47 -11.46 16.79
CA MET A 135 -3.49 -10.38 16.63
C MET A 135 -2.37 -10.75 15.64
N LEU A 136 -1.87 -11.98 15.69
CA LEU A 136 -0.80 -12.45 14.80
C LEU A 136 -1.22 -12.41 13.33
N GLU A 137 -2.40 -12.94 13.00
CA GLU A 137 -2.94 -12.86 11.63
C GLU A 137 -3.10 -11.42 11.13
N ARG A 138 -3.46 -10.47 12.01
CA ARG A 138 -3.49 -9.05 11.62
C ARG A 138 -2.10 -8.54 11.28
N ILE A 139 -1.09 -8.90 12.07
CA ILE A 139 0.29 -8.50 11.84
C ILE A 139 0.79 -9.09 10.52
N GLU A 140 0.47 -10.34 10.20
CA GLU A 140 0.83 -10.96 8.92
C GLU A 140 0.20 -10.25 7.72
N GLN A 141 -1.11 -9.98 7.77
CA GLN A 141 -1.82 -9.24 6.72
C GLN A 141 -1.24 -7.83 6.53
N LEU A 142 -0.90 -7.16 7.64
CA LEU A 142 -0.21 -5.87 7.61
C LEU A 142 1.16 -5.99 6.96
N ASN A 143 1.98 -6.95 7.39
CA ASN A 143 3.34 -7.17 6.90
C ASN A 143 3.38 -7.44 5.39
N GLN A 144 2.45 -8.25 4.87
CA GLN A 144 2.33 -8.53 3.44
C GLN A 144 2.03 -7.24 2.67
N TYR A 145 1.05 -6.47 3.14
CA TYR A 145 0.66 -5.22 2.48
C TYR A 145 1.74 -4.14 2.57
N ILE A 146 2.37 -3.96 3.75
CA ILE A 146 3.49 -3.03 3.99
C ILE A 146 4.64 -3.34 3.03
N ARG A 147 5.01 -4.63 2.87
CA ARG A 147 6.12 -5.04 1.99
C ARG A 147 5.89 -4.60 0.54
N GLY A 148 4.73 -4.91 -0.01
CA GLY A 148 4.38 -4.55 -1.39
C GLY A 148 4.22 -3.04 -1.58
N TRP A 149 3.53 -2.38 -0.66
CA TRP A 149 3.34 -0.93 -0.70
C TRP A 149 4.68 -0.18 -0.64
N CYS A 150 5.57 -0.58 0.27
CA CYS A 150 6.91 -0.01 0.38
C CYS A 150 7.74 -0.24 -0.89
N GLY A 151 7.67 -1.44 -1.50
CA GLY A 151 8.41 -1.75 -2.73
C GLY A 151 8.07 -0.84 -3.91
N TYR A 152 6.83 -0.36 -4.01
CA TYR A 152 6.44 0.63 -5.01
C TYR A 152 6.78 2.06 -4.55
N PHE A 153 6.43 2.44 -3.33
CA PHE A 153 6.58 3.83 -2.88
C PHE A 153 7.98 4.19 -2.36
N SER A 154 8.95 3.26 -2.36
CA SER A 154 10.35 3.51 -1.95
C SER A 154 11.07 4.58 -2.77
N LEU A 155 10.56 4.88 -3.99
CA LEU A 155 11.03 5.98 -4.83
C LEU A 155 10.88 7.36 -4.15
N ALA A 156 9.94 7.52 -3.22
CA ALA A 156 9.74 8.79 -2.53
C ALA A 156 10.97 9.19 -1.70
N GLU A 157 11.33 10.47 -1.73
CA GLU A 157 12.51 11.05 -1.07
C GLU A 157 12.16 11.74 0.26
N THR A 158 10.98 11.43 0.81
CA THR A 158 10.45 12.01 2.05
C THR A 158 10.34 10.95 3.16
N PRO A 159 11.43 10.64 3.89
CA PRO A 159 11.47 9.53 4.86
C PRO A 159 10.52 9.70 6.05
N SER A 160 10.22 10.94 6.45
CA SER A 160 9.33 11.26 7.58
C SER A 160 7.96 10.60 7.46
N VAL A 161 7.40 10.53 6.25
CA VAL A 161 6.10 9.92 5.98
C VAL A 161 6.08 8.45 6.38
N PHE A 162 7.16 7.70 6.16
CA PHE A 162 7.25 6.29 6.53
C PHE A 162 7.33 6.11 8.05
N LYS A 163 8.10 6.95 8.74
CA LYS A 163 8.17 6.96 10.22
C LYS A 163 6.81 7.27 10.86
N GLU A 164 6.11 8.27 10.33
CA GLU A 164 4.75 8.64 10.77
C GLU A 164 3.75 7.51 10.57
N LEU A 165 3.80 6.84 9.42
CA LEU A 165 2.94 5.70 9.11
C LEU A 165 3.20 4.53 10.05
N ASP A 166 4.47 4.23 10.34
CA ASP A 166 4.88 3.21 11.31
C ASP A 166 4.29 3.48 12.71
N GLY A 167 4.43 4.72 13.20
CA GLY A 167 3.83 5.13 14.48
C GLY A 167 2.31 5.01 14.49
N TRP A 168 1.67 5.39 13.37
CA TRP A 168 0.22 5.29 13.21
C TRP A 168 -0.27 3.83 13.15
N ILE A 169 0.45 2.93 12.49
CA ILE A 169 0.16 1.49 12.42
C ILE A 169 0.25 0.87 13.83
N ARG A 170 1.33 1.15 14.57
CA ARG A 170 1.47 0.65 15.95
C ARG A 170 0.35 1.16 16.86
N ARG A 171 -0.08 2.42 16.70
CA ARG A 171 -1.25 2.94 17.44
C ARG A 171 -2.54 2.19 17.10
N ARG A 172 -2.75 1.80 15.83
CA ARG A 172 -3.90 0.99 15.41
C ARG A 172 -3.87 -0.41 16.04
N LEU A 173 -2.71 -1.05 16.10
CA LEU A 173 -2.53 -2.35 16.74
C LEU A 173 -2.74 -2.28 18.25
N ARG A 174 -2.21 -1.26 18.94
CA ARG A 174 -2.50 -0.98 20.36
C ARG A 174 -4.00 -0.87 20.63
N MET A 175 -4.74 -0.20 19.75
CA MET A 175 -6.20 -0.10 19.86
C MET A 175 -6.88 -1.47 19.75
N CYS A 176 -6.43 -2.33 18.84
CA CYS A 176 -6.96 -3.69 18.68
C CYS A 176 -6.64 -4.55 19.91
N GLN A 177 -5.40 -4.49 20.39
CA GLN A 177 -4.96 -5.22 21.58
C GLN A 177 -5.74 -4.81 22.83
N TRP A 178 -5.98 -3.49 23.00
CA TRP A 178 -6.78 -2.98 24.11
C TRP A 178 -8.24 -3.43 24.05
N LYS A 179 -8.79 -3.59 22.84
CA LYS A 179 -10.15 -4.11 22.63
C LYS A 179 -10.24 -5.59 22.95
N GLU A 180 -9.22 -6.36 22.58
CA GLU A 180 -9.08 -7.79 22.87
C GLU A 180 -9.06 -8.05 24.39
N TRP A 181 -8.40 -7.19 25.16
CA TRP A 181 -8.48 -7.19 26.62
C TRP A 181 -9.83 -6.62 27.09
N LYS A 182 -10.90 -7.37 26.85
CA LYS A 182 -12.31 -6.95 27.01
C LYS A 182 -12.63 -6.50 28.44
N LEU A 183 -12.16 -7.23 29.45
CA LEU A 183 -12.51 -7.02 30.86
C LEU A 183 -11.45 -6.15 31.58
N PRO A 184 -11.86 -5.25 32.50
CA PRO A 184 -10.92 -4.47 33.31
C PRO A 184 -9.89 -5.34 34.04
N ARG A 185 -10.32 -6.43 34.69
CA ARG A 185 -9.42 -7.39 35.35
C ARG A 185 -8.33 -7.94 34.41
N THR A 186 -8.68 -8.22 33.15
CA THR A 186 -7.75 -8.73 32.14
C THR A 186 -6.76 -7.65 31.72
N ARG A 187 -7.22 -6.40 31.55
CA ARG A 187 -6.35 -5.26 31.22
C ARG A 187 -5.32 -5.02 32.32
N VAL A 188 -5.76 -4.98 33.58
CA VAL A 188 -4.87 -4.80 34.72
C VAL A 188 -3.81 -5.91 34.75
N ARG A 189 -4.23 -7.17 34.68
CA ARG A 189 -3.32 -8.33 34.67
C ARG A 189 -2.31 -8.27 33.52
N LYS A 190 -2.77 -7.99 32.30
CA LYS A 190 -1.90 -7.91 31.11
C LYS A 190 -0.94 -6.73 31.17
N LEU A 191 -1.37 -5.57 31.69
CA LEU A 191 -0.49 -4.42 31.90
C LEU A 191 0.60 -4.75 32.95
N GLN A 192 0.22 -5.42 34.05
CA GLN A 192 1.20 -5.85 35.06
C GLN A 192 2.21 -6.84 34.49
N SER A 193 1.77 -7.82 33.68
CA SER A 193 2.70 -8.75 33.02
C SER A 193 3.65 -8.06 32.02
N LEU A 194 3.31 -6.85 31.56
CA LEU A 194 4.16 -6.01 30.70
C LEU A 194 5.01 -5.01 31.51
N GLY A 195 5.13 -5.20 32.83
CA GLY A 195 5.96 -4.37 33.70
C GLY A 195 5.33 -3.04 34.14
N VAL A 196 4.03 -2.86 33.95
CA VAL A 196 3.34 -1.65 34.44
C VAL A 196 3.07 -1.75 35.94
N PRO A 197 3.44 -0.73 36.76
CA PRO A 197 3.17 -0.74 38.20
C PRO A 197 1.68 -0.95 38.52
N LYS A 198 1.38 -1.76 39.55
CA LYS A 198 0.02 -2.18 39.94
C LYS A 198 -0.98 -1.01 40.02
N ARG A 199 -0.61 0.09 40.67
CA ARG A 199 -1.45 1.30 40.79
C ARG A 199 -1.83 1.88 39.42
N LYS A 200 -0.85 2.02 38.51
CA LYS A 200 -1.07 2.54 37.15
C LYS A 200 -1.82 1.56 36.26
N ALA A 201 -1.57 0.26 36.42
CA ALA A 201 -2.32 -0.78 35.71
C ALA A 201 -3.81 -0.72 36.10
N TYR A 202 -4.12 -0.56 37.39
CA TYR A 202 -5.50 -0.42 37.90
C TYR A 202 -6.18 0.86 37.38
N GLU A 203 -5.49 2.01 37.46
CA GLU A 203 -5.97 3.30 36.96
C GLU A 203 -6.39 3.22 35.47
N TRP A 204 -5.51 2.67 34.63
CA TRP A 204 -5.74 2.59 33.19
C TRP A 204 -6.65 1.42 32.78
N GLY A 205 -6.65 0.31 33.51
CA GLY A 205 -7.54 -0.83 33.24
C GLY A 205 -9.02 -0.46 33.36
N ASN A 206 -9.34 0.44 34.30
CA ASN A 206 -10.68 0.96 34.58
C ASN A 206 -11.03 2.26 33.85
N THR A 207 -10.19 2.70 32.91
CA THR A 207 -10.42 3.97 32.21
C THR A 207 -11.72 3.97 31.39
N ARG A 208 -12.47 5.08 31.45
CA ARG A 208 -13.66 5.34 30.61
C ARG A 208 -13.30 5.96 29.25
N LYS A 209 -12.01 6.20 28.97
CA LYS A 209 -11.55 6.82 27.72
C LYS A 209 -11.80 5.90 26.52
N LYS A 210 -12.14 6.49 25.37
CA LYS A 210 -12.35 5.74 24.11
C LYS A 210 -11.07 5.05 23.63
N TYR A 211 -11.20 3.91 22.95
CA TYR A 211 -10.10 3.05 22.50
C TYR A 211 -8.95 3.80 21.78
N TRP A 212 -9.27 4.69 20.85
CA TRP A 212 -8.27 5.46 20.10
C TRP A 212 -7.50 6.48 20.97
N ARG A 213 -8.14 7.02 22.01
CA ARG A 213 -7.51 7.90 22.99
C ARG A 213 -6.57 7.09 23.88
N VAL A 214 -7.00 5.92 24.34
CA VAL A 214 -6.18 5.02 25.17
C VAL A 214 -4.98 4.49 24.40
N ALA A 215 -5.11 4.18 23.11
CA ALA A 215 -4.00 3.71 22.27
C ALA A 215 -2.84 4.72 22.09
N ALA A 216 -3.07 6.00 22.40
CA ALA A 216 -2.04 7.05 22.44
C ALA A 216 -1.65 7.47 23.87
N SER A 217 -2.10 6.75 24.88
CA SER A 217 -1.68 7.00 26.26
C SER A 217 -0.19 6.69 26.44
N PRO A 218 0.52 7.42 27.33
CA PRO A 218 1.89 7.08 27.69
C PRO A 218 2.02 5.64 28.21
N ILE A 219 1.01 5.13 28.92
CA ILE A 219 1.04 3.78 29.48
C ILE A 219 1.07 2.70 28.40
N LEU A 220 0.20 2.79 27.38
CA LEU A 220 0.18 1.82 26.29
C LEU A 220 1.33 2.06 25.31
N HIS A 221 1.78 3.30 25.17
CA HIS A 221 2.97 3.59 24.37
C HIS A 221 4.22 2.91 24.95
N LYS A 222 4.37 2.93 26.28
CA LYS A 222 5.47 2.26 26.98
C LYS A 222 5.30 0.74 27.00
N ALA A 223 4.13 0.24 27.40
CA ALA A 223 3.89 -1.20 27.55
C ALA A 223 3.84 -1.96 26.21
N LEU A 224 3.29 -1.34 25.17
CA LEU A 224 3.17 -1.89 23.81
C LEU A 224 3.98 -1.02 22.83
N GLY A 225 5.26 -0.86 23.18
CA GLY A 225 6.25 -0.05 22.45
C GLY A 225 6.77 -0.72 21.18
N ASN A 226 7.84 -0.16 20.60
CA ASN A 226 8.40 -0.67 19.34
C ASN A 226 8.93 -2.10 19.50
N SER A 227 9.73 -2.36 20.54
CA SER A 227 10.31 -3.68 20.83
C SER A 227 9.24 -4.76 21.02
N TYR A 228 8.14 -4.43 21.70
CA TYR A 228 7.00 -5.34 21.83
C TYR A 228 6.46 -5.74 20.46
N TRP A 229 6.13 -4.78 19.58
CA TRP A 229 5.54 -5.13 18.28
C TRP A 229 6.52 -5.85 17.35
N GLU A 230 7.81 -5.51 17.43
CA GLU A 230 8.87 -6.20 16.71
C GLU A 230 9.00 -7.66 17.17
N SER A 231 8.97 -7.92 18.49
CA SER A 231 8.95 -9.28 19.04
C SER A 231 7.72 -10.09 18.63
N GLN A 232 6.61 -9.42 18.31
CA GLN A 232 5.39 -10.05 17.78
C GLN A 232 5.42 -10.20 16.24
N GLY A 233 6.55 -9.89 15.60
CA GLY A 233 6.77 -10.05 14.16
C GLY A 233 6.32 -8.89 13.29
N LEU A 234 5.94 -7.72 13.85
CA LEU A 234 5.59 -6.55 13.04
C LEU A 234 6.84 -5.96 12.37
N LYS A 235 6.86 -5.93 11.04
CA LYS A 235 7.96 -5.37 10.25
C LYS A 235 7.83 -3.85 10.17
N SER A 236 8.93 -3.12 10.42
CA SER A 236 8.96 -1.67 10.24
C SER A 236 8.92 -1.30 8.75
N LEU A 237 7.99 -0.41 8.41
CA LEU A 237 7.92 0.20 7.09
C LEU A 237 9.15 1.07 6.82
N TYR A 238 9.61 1.81 7.82
CA TYR A 238 10.77 2.71 7.67
C TYR A 238 12.09 1.94 7.46
N GLN A 239 12.36 0.90 8.25
CA GLN A 239 13.56 0.08 8.07
C GLN A 239 13.62 -0.55 6.68
N ARG A 240 12.47 -1.05 6.18
CA ARG A 240 12.39 -1.57 4.80
C ARG A 240 12.62 -0.49 3.75
N TYR A 241 12.10 0.71 3.97
CA TYR A 241 12.33 1.84 3.07
C TYR A 241 13.83 2.17 2.97
N GLU A 242 14.54 2.19 4.10
CA GLU A 242 15.99 2.41 4.15
C GLU A 242 16.73 1.30 3.42
N SER A 243 16.41 0.03 3.70
CA SER A 243 17.09 -1.12 3.07
C SER A 243 16.96 -1.10 1.54
N LEU A 244 15.78 -0.76 1.01
CA LEU A 244 15.51 -0.69 -0.43
C LEU A 244 16.22 0.47 -1.15
N ARG A 245 16.80 1.42 -0.41
CA ARG A 245 17.56 2.54 -0.97
C ARG A 245 19.07 2.37 -0.85
N GLN A 246 19.50 1.45 0.01
CA GLN A 246 20.90 1.05 0.15
C GLN A 246 21.29 -0.05 -0.84
N THR A 247 20.30 -0.77 -1.38
CA THR A 247 20.46 -1.73 -2.49
C THR A 247 20.33 -0.99 -3.82
#